data_AF-A0A397T5U0-F1
#
_entry.id   AF-A0A397T5U0-F1
#
_cell.length_a   1.000
_cell.length_b   1.000
_cell.length_c   1.000
_cell.angle_alpha   90.00
_cell.angle_beta   90.00
_cell.angle_gamma   90.00
#
_symmetry.space_group_name_H-M   'P 1'
#
loop_
_entity.id
_entity.type
_entity.pdbx_description
1 polymer ?
#
loop_
_entity_poly.entity_id
_entity_poly.type
_entity_poly.pdbx_seq_one_letter_code
_entity_poly.pdbx_strand_id
1 'polypeptide(L)'
;MKQNFNLVYQTCFENNSLSDLQEFCNNLMSNEPEIIFRSLKFVSISEKSLISILKSVNLQMNQVQVWEHVLKWGIAQNPGLPSNPSGYSKDNFNTLKNTLQQCIPLIGFYSFSSKEFSDKVYSYRKVLPKELRNDILKHFLETDSRQRNTDSKLVIPLNATMLAQIATNATTSNSAQETAEVASSSTTLNATQEANVTSNATTQNITRSTESIIIEEVTLISLKEDIQFLFQEYEQSSEIYCQQIMKNTAK
;
A
#
# COMPACT_ATOMS: atom_id res chain seq x y z
N MET A 1 33.56 8.72 -4.76
CA MET A 1 32.67 9.78 -5.30
C MET A 1 31.19 9.43 -5.16
N LYS A 2 30.67 8.33 -5.74
CA LYS A 2 29.22 8.10 -5.97
C LYS A 2 28.24 8.42 -4.81
N GLN A 3 28.53 8.04 -3.56
CA GLN A 3 27.66 8.38 -2.40
C GLN A 3 27.50 9.90 -2.18
N ASN A 4 28.59 10.65 -2.35
CA ASN A 4 28.63 12.10 -2.18
C ASN A 4 28.38 12.85 -3.50
N PHE A 5 27.89 12.17 -4.55
CA PHE A 5 27.78 12.74 -5.90
C PHE A 5 27.04 14.08 -5.91
N ASN A 6 25.90 14.18 -5.23
CA ASN A 6 25.07 15.39 -5.20
C ASN A 6 25.78 16.58 -4.49
N LEU A 7 26.68 16.31 -3.52
CA LEU A 7 27.54 17.34 -2.93
C LEU A 7 28.65 17.80 -3.90
N VAL A 8 29.32 16.85 -4.56
CA VAL A 8 30.35 17.15 -5.58
C VAL A 8 29.73 17.93 -6.74
N TYR A 9 28.53 17.53 -7.18
CA TYR A 9 27.72 18.22 -8.18
C TYR A 9 27.41 19.66 -7.75
N GLN A 10 26.81 19.84 -6.58
CA GLN A 10 26.48 21.18 -6.08
C GLN A 10 27.72 22.08 -6.03
N THR A 11 28.81 21.61 -5.41
CA THR A 11 30.04 22.40 -5.26
C THR A 11 30.78 22.63 -6.58
N CYS A 12 30.66 21.76 -7.60
CA CYS A 12 31.23 22.03 -8.92
C CYS A 12 30.39 23.00 -9.75
N PHE A 13 29.06 23.00 -9.62
CA PHE A 13 28.18 23.98 -10.30
C PHE A 13 28.06 25.33 -9.56
N GLU A 14 28.44 25.40 -8.29
CA GLU A 14 28.68 26.66 -7.56
C GLU A 14 30.01 27.31 -7.93
N ASN A 15 30.94 26.59 -8.58
CA ASN A 15 32.27 27.09 -8.93
C ASN A 15 32.59 26.90 -10.42
N ASN A 16 32.44 28.00 -11.18
CA ASN A 16 32.66 28.06 -12.63
C ASN A 16 34.08 27.69 -13.11
N SER A 17 35.07 27.55 -12.22
CA SER A 17 36.43 27.14 -12.57
C SER A 17 36.63 25.61 -12.64
N LEU A 18 35.57 24.81 -12.47
CA LEU A 18 35.64 23.35 -12.40
C LEU A 18 35.00 22.65 -13.61
N SER A 19 35.25 23.15 -14.83
CA SER A 19 34.69 22.68 -16.11
C SER A 19 34.71 21.15 -16.27
N ASP A 20 35.86 20.53 -16.09
CA ASP A 20 36.09 19.12 -16.39
C ASP A 20 35.32 18.23 -15.40
N LEU A 21 35.14 18.72 -14.16
CA LEU A 21 34.32 18.07 -13.12
C LEU A 21 32.82 18.31 -13.35
N GLN A 22 32.41 19.47 -13.86
CA GLN A 22 31.04 19.73 -14.29
C GLN A 22 30.65 18.81 -15.47
N GLU A 23 31.54 18.66 -16.47
CA GLU A 23 31.33 17.75 -17.61
C GLU A 23 31.27 16.29 -17.13
N PHE A 24 32.24 15.84 -16.32
CA PHE A 24 32.21 14.51 -15.73
C PHE A 24 30.91 14.25 -14.95
N CYS A 25 30.44 15.24 -14.17
CA CYS A 25 29.19 15.15 -13.43
C CYS A 25 27.96 15.06 -14.36
N ASN A 26 27.88 15.87 -15.41
CA ASN A 26 26.80 15.83 -16.39
C ASN A 26 26.77 14.50 -17.16
N ASN A 27 27.93 14.01 -17.58
CA ASN A 27 28.07 12.70 -18.23
C ASN A 27 27.66 11.56 -17.29
N LEU A 28 28.02 11.63 -16.01
CA LEU A 28 27.60 10.63 -15.02
C LEU A 28 26.10 10.67 -14.72
N MET A 29 25.47 11.85 -14.62
CA MET A 29 23.99 11.94 -14.51
C MET A 29 23.28 11.41 -15.75
N SER A 30 23.86 11.62 -16.93
CA SER A 30 23.27 11.21 -18.21
C SER A 30 23.33 9.70 -18.39
N ASN A 31 24.38 9.05 -17.90
CA ASN A 31 24.63 7.61 -18.06
C ASN A 31 24.12 6.76 -16.89
N GLU A 32 24.19 7.27 -15.65
CA GLU A 32 23.73 6.61 -14.41
C GLU A 32 22.79 7.53 -13.60
N PRO A 33 21.61 7.95 -14.13
CA PRO A 33 20.71 8.86 -13.43
C PRO A 33 20.25 8.35 -12.05
N GLU A 34 20.29 7.04 -11.81
CA GLU A 34 19.95 6.43 -10.52
C GLU A 34 20.95 6.74 -9.39
N ILE A 35 22.12 7.29 -9.71
CA ILE A 35 23.08 7.80 -8.74
C ILE A 35 22.48 8.94 -7.88
N ILE A 36 21.57 9.72 -8.45
CA ILE A 36 20.96 10.89 -7.81
C ILE A 36 19.98 10.46 -6.73
N PHE A 37 19.14 9.46 -7.03
CA PHE A 37 18.16 8.88 -6.10
C PHE A 37 18.81 8.30 -4.82
N ARG A 38 20.05 7.80 -4.93
CA ARG A 38 20.83 7.24 -3.80
C ARG A 38 21.42 8.30 -2.87
N SER A 39 21.28 9.60 -3.16
CA SER A 39 21.91 10.66 -2.37
C SER A 39 21.01 11.21 -1.26
N LEU A 40 21.62 11.56 -0.12
CA LEU A 40 20.94 12.24 1.00
C LEU A 40 20.27 13.56 0.57
N LYS A 41 20.86 14.29 -0.39
CA LYS A 41 20.30 15.54 -0.94
C LYS A 41 19.25 15.35 -2.05
N PHE A 42 18.88 14.11 -2.40
CA PHE A 42 17.87 13.85 -3.44
C PHE A 42 16.56 14.63 -3.21
N VAL A 43 16.08 14.67 -1.96
CA VAL A 43 14.84 15.36 -1.59
C VAL A 43 14.90 16.90 -1.76
N SER A 44 16.10 17.46 -1.98
CA SER A 44 16.34 18.89 -2.14
C SER A 44 16.50 19.35 -3.60
N ILE A 45 16.40 18.44 -4.58
CA ILE A 45 16.47 18.83 -6.00
C ILE A 45 15.21 19.57 -6.44
N SER A 46 15.34 20.44 -7.45
CA SER A 46 14.18 21.15 -8.02
C SER A 46 13.22 20.19 -8.76
N GLU A 47 11.94 20.55 -8.85
CA GLU A 47 10.95 19.80 -9.63
C GLU A 47 11.41 19.62 -11.10
N LYS A 48 11.99 20.66 -11.70
CA LYS A 48 12.58 20.61 -13.06
C LYS A 48 13.69 19.56 -13.16
N SER A 49 14.53 19.45 -12.14
CA SER A 49 15.59 18.42 -12.06
C SER A 49 14.97 17.03 -11.96
N LEU A 50 13.96 16.83 -11.10
CA LEU A 50 13.26 15.56 -10.95
C LEU A 50 12.58 15.13 -12.26
N ILE A 51 11.83 16.03 -12.90
CA ILE A 51 11.18 15.78 -14.20
C ILE A 51 12.22 15.40 -15.29
N SER A 52 13.40 16.02 -15.27
CA SER A 52 14.48 15.68 -16.21
C SER A 52 15.07 14.28 -15.98
N ILE A 53 15.14 13.84 -14.72
CA ILE A 53 15.60 12.49 -14.36
C ILE A 53 14.54 11.45 -14.75
N LEU A 54 13.27 11.71 -14.44
CA LEU A 54 12.13 10.83 -14.77
C LEU A 54 11.92 10.63 -16.27
N LYS A 55 12.34 11.61 -17.09
CA LYS A 55 12.31 11.53 -18.56
C LYS A 55 13.57 10.91 -19.19
N SER A 56 14.56 10.52 -18.40
CA SER A 56 15.81 9.95 -18.93
C SER A 56 15.58 8.53 -19.44
N VAL A 57 15.87 8.30 -20.73
CA VAL A 57 15.85 6.96 -21.36
C VAL A 57 16.88 6.01 -20.74
N ASN A 58 17.87 6.54 -20.00
CA ASN A 58 18.89 5.77 -19.31
C ASN A 58 18.51 5.43 -17.86
N LEU A 59 17.27 5.73 -17.40
CA LEU A 59 16.83 5.42 -16.03
C LEU A 59 16.54 3.93 -15.83
N GLN A 60 17.59 3.17 -15.50
CA GLN A 60 17.53 1.74 -15.18
C GLN A 60 17.02 1.50 -13.74
N MET A 61 15.73 1.77 -13.50
CA MET A 61 15.07 1.58 -12.20
C MET A 61 13.64 1.05 -12.37
N ASN A 62 13.19 0.13 -11.50
CA ASN A 62 11.80 -0.34 -11.50
C ASN A 62 10.86 0.82 -11.11
N GLN A 63 9.76 0.98 -11.85
CA GLN A 63 8.77 2.05 -11.67
C GLN A 63 8.20 2.12 -10.24
N VAL A 64 8.11 1.00 -9.50
CA VAL A 64 7.73 1.02 -8.08
C VAL A 64 8.74 1.79 -7.21
N GLN A 65 10.03 1.63 -7.48
CA GLN A 65 11.11 2.33 -6.79
C GLN A 65 11.15 3.80 -7.22
N VAL A 66 10.92 4.09 -8.51
CA VAL A 66 10.80 5.47 -9.00
C VAL A 66 9.64 6.19 -8.29
N TRP A 67 8.49 5.53 -8.13
CA TRP A 67 7.37 6.05 -7.34
C TRP A 67 7.74 6.29 -5.88
N GLU A 68 8.37 5.33 -5.19
CA GLU A 68 8.82 5.53 -3.79
C GLU A 68 9.72 6.77 -3.64
N HIS A 69 10.60 7.04 -4.60
CA HIS A 69 11.46 8.22 -4.59
C HIS A 69 10.68 9.51 -4.91
N VAL A 70 9.83 9.52 -5.93
CA VAL A 70 8.97 10.67 -6.27
C VAL A 70 8.06 11.04 -5.10
N LEU A 71 7.46 10.04 -4.45
CA LEU A 71 6.64 10.21 -3.25
C LEU A 71 7.45 10.78 -2.08
N LYS A 72 8.65 10.23 -1.82
CA LYS A 72 9.56 10.74 -0.78
C LYS A 72 9.98 12.19 -1.03
N TRP A 73 10.24 12.58 -2.29
CA TRP A 73 10.50 13.96 -2.67
C TRP A 73 9.27 14.84 -2.42
N GLY A 74 8.09 14.44 -2.90
CA GLY A 74 6.84 15.20 -2.73
C GLY A 74 6.44 15.44 -1.27
N ILE A 75 6.68 14.46 -0.39
CA ILE A 75 6.47 14.63 1.07
C ILE A 75 7.50 15.60 1.64
N ALA A 76 8.78 15.50 1.26
CA ALA A 76 9.83 16.38 1.77
C ALA A 76 9.70 17.84 1.30
N GLN A 77 9.08 18.10 0.15
CA GLN A 77 8.71 19.46 -0.30
C GLN A 77 7.56 20.07 0.53
N ASN A 78 6.84 19.27 1.31
CA ASN A 78 5.66 19.70 2.09
C ASN A 78 5.84 19.36 3.59
N PRO A 79 6.72 20.06 4.32
CA PRO A 79 7.09 19.71 5.71
C PRO A 79 5.94 19.83 6.73
N GLY A 80 4.78 20.37 6.35
CA GLY A 80 3.56 20.37 7.16
C GLY A 80 2.71 19.09 7.05
N LEU A 81 3.06 18.14 6.18
CA LEU A 81 2.36 16.86 6.07
C LEU A 81 2.69 15.91 7.24
N PRO A 82 1.71 15.16 7.77
CA PRO A 82 1.98 14.07 8.71
C PRO A 82 2.94 13.02 8.12
N SER A 83 3.68 12.33 8.99
CA SER A 83 4.56 11.23 8.57
C SER A 83 3.81 9.94 8.17
N ASN A 84 2.53 9.81 8.58
CA ASN A 84 1.68 8.65 8.26
C ASN A 84 0.51 9.07 7.35
N PRO A 85 0.34 8.45 6.16
CA PRO A 85 -0.77 8.74 5.24
C PRO A 85 -2.17 8.46 5.80
N SER A 86 -2.33 7.60 6.82
CA SER A 86 -3.66 7.38 7.43
C SER A 86 -4.21 8.63 8.14
N GLY A 87 -3.33 9.54 8.58
CA GLY A 87 -3.69 10.83 9.17
C GLY A 87 -3.89 11.97 8.17
N TYR A 88 -3.97 11.70 6.85
CA TYR A 88 -4.08 12.76 5.85
C TYR A 88 -5.52 13.25 5.71
N SER A 89 -5.71 14.54 6.02
CA SER A 89 -6.91 15.28 5.63
C SER A 89 -7.06 15.33 4.10
N LYS A 90 -8.24 15.73 3.62
CA LYS A 90 -8.48 16.02 2.20
C LYS A 90 -7.45 17.00 1.63
N ASP A 91 -7.06 18.00 2.41
CA ASP A 91 -6.13 19.05 1.99
C ASP A 91 -4.67 18.61 2.05
N ASN A 92 -4.32 17.69 2.95
CA ASN A 92 -3.00 17.03 2.92
C ASN A 92 -2.83 16.24 1.61
N PHE A 93 -3.87 15.53 1.15
CA PHE A 93 -3.87 14.88 -0.16
C PHE A 93 -3.87 15.87 -1.34
N ASN A 94 -4.62 16.97 -1.26
CA ASN A 94 -4.62 18.02 -2.30
C ASN A 94 -3.22 18.66 -2.45
N THR A 95 -2.56 18.99 -1.34
CA THR A 95 -1.21 19.55 -1.30
C THR A 95 -0.21 18.61 -1.97
N LEU A 96 -0.15 17.34 -1.54
CA LEU A 96 0.77 16.35 -2.13
C LEU A 96 0.46 16.09 -3.62
N LYS A 97 -0.82 16.08 -4.01
CA LYS A 97 -1.25 15.97 -5.41
C LYS A 97 -0.74 17.14 -6.26
N ASN A 98 -0.87 18.37 -5.78
CA ASN A 98 -0.43 19.56 -6.51
C ASN A 98 1.10 19.56 -6.69
N THR A 99 1.87 19.12 -5.69
CA THR A 99 3.33 18.96 -5.79
C THR A 99 3.75 17.84 -6.76
N LEU A 100 2.99 16.75 -6.86
CA LEU A 100 3.34 15.60 -7.71
C LEU A 100 2.70 15.63 -9.10
N GLN A 101 1.88 16.62 -9.44
CA GLN A 101 1.05 16.65 -10.64
C GLN A 101 1.83 16.47 -11.96
N GLN A 102 3.05 17.01 -12.06
CA GLN A 102 3.89 16.87 -13.26
C GLN A 102 4.73 15.59 -13.26
N CYS A 103 4.90 14.94 -12.11
CA CYS A 103 5.65 13.69 -11.96
C CYS A 103 4.77 12.45 -12.16
N ILE A 104 3.50 12.49 -11.75
CA ILE A 104 2.54 11.37 -11.87
C ILE A 104 2.44 10.81 -13.31
N PRO A 105 2.35 11.63 -14.38
CA PRO A 105 2.30 11.12 -15.76
C PRO A 105 3.60 10.49 -16.27
N LEU A 106 4.70 10.58 -15.51
CA LEU A 106 6.01 10.03 -15.84
C LEU A 106 6.27 8.68 -15.13
N ILE A 107 5.32 8.20 -14.33
CA ILE A 107 5.40 6.90 -13.64
C ILE A 107 4.59 5.86 -14.42
N GLY A 108 5.25 4.78 -14.83
CA GLY A 108 4.63 3.64 -15.50
C GLY A 108 3.83 2.75 -14.53
N PHE A 109 2.75 3.27 -13.93
CA PHE A 109 1.92 2.52 -12.96
C PHE A 109 1.41 1.17 -13.48
N TYR A 110 1.20 1.04 -14.79
CA TYR A 110 0.80 -0.23 -15.44
C TYR A 110 1.88 -1.33 -15.41
N SER A 111 3.14 -1.02 -15.03
CA SER A 111 4.19 -2.04 -14.84
C SER A 111 4.29 -2.55 -13.39
N PHE A 112 3.40 -2.13 -12.50
CA PHE A 112 3.36 -2.59 -11.11
C PHE A 112 2.56 -3.89 -11.06
N SER A 113 2.93 -4.83 -10.18
CA SER A 113 1.98 -5.86 -9.76
C SER A 113 0.87 -5.25 -8.88
N SER A 114 -0.30 -5.91 -8.84
CA SER A 114 -1.38 -5.57 -7.90
C SER A 114 -0.88 -5.49 -6.45
N LYS A 115 0.05 -6.38 -6.06
CA LYS A 115 0.69 -6.34 -4.75
C LYS A 115 1.55 -5.09 -4.53
N GLU A 116 2.41 -4.72 -5.47
CA GLU A 116 3.22 -3.49 -5.37
C GLU A 116 2.34 -2.24 -5.32
N PHE A 117 1.24 -2.19 -6.07
CA PHE A 117 0.28 -1.10 -5.99
C PHE A 117 -0.40 -1.03 -4.61
N SER A 118 -0.81 -2.19 -4.06
CA SER A 118 -1.36 -2.28 -2.71
C SER A 118 -0.36 -1.80 -1.65
N ASP A 119 0.82 -2.42 -1.61
CA ASP A 119 1.87 -2.15 -0.61
C ASP A 119 2.41 -0.70 -0.65
N LYS A 120 2.48 -0.07 -1.84
CA LYS A 120 3.25 1.18 -2.07
C LYS A 120 2.43 2.38 -2.56
N VAL A 121 1.23 2.17 -3.11
CA VAL A 121 0.41 3.24 -3.71
C VAL A 121 -0.92 3.42 -3.00
N TYR A 122 -1.53 2.34 -2.45
CA TYR A 122 -2.90 2.37 -1.93
C TYR A 122 -3.15 3.42 -0.82
N SER A 123 -2.21 3.57 0.13
CA SER A 123 -2.31 4.59 1.20
C SER A 123 -2.28 6.03 0.66
N TYR A 124 -1.70 6.22 -0.53
CA TYR A 124 -1.61 7.50 -1.22
C TYR A 124 -2.56 7.59 -2.42
N ARG A 125 -3.51 6.64 -2.60
CA ARG A 125 -4.40 6.58 -3.77
C ARG A 125 -5.16 7.88 -4.03
N LYS A 126 -5.52 8.63 -3.00
CA LYS A 126 -6.21 9.93 -3.07
C LYS A 126 -5.38 11.03 -3.79
N VAL A 127 -4.07 10.86 -3.94
CA VAL A 127 -3.15 11.73 -4.72
C VAL A 127 -3.37 11.58 -6.23
N LEU A 128 -3.67 10.36 -6.71
CA LEU A 128 -3.79 10.06 -8.14
C LEU A 128 -5.15 10.54 -8.72
N PRO A 129 -5.19 10.95 -10.01
CA PRO A 129 -6.44 11.13 -10.76
C PRO A 129 -7.37 9.91 -10.59
N LYS A 130 -8.69 10.14 -10.65
CA LYS A 130 -9.67 9.07 -10.44
C LYS A 130 -9.67 8.11 -11.63
N GLU A 131 -9.53 8.69 -12.81
CA GLU A 131 -9.48 8.07 -14.13
C GLU A 131 -8.30 7.11 -14.18
N LEU A 132 -7.08 7.62 -13.95
CA LEU A 132 -5.84 6.83 -13.88
C LEU A 132 -5.94 5.67 -12.88
N ARG A 133 -6.55 5.87 -11.70
CA ARG A 133 -6.76 4.77 -10.74
C ARG A 133 -7.68 3.69 -11.27
N ASN A 134 -8.83 4.09 -11.81
CA ASN A 134 -9.80 3.14 -12.37
C ASN A 134 -9.18 2.33 -13.52
N ASP A 135 -8.37 2.97 -14.37
CA ASP A 135 -7.68 2.29 -15.48
C ASP A 135 -6.59 1.31 -14.98
N ILE A 136 -5.83 1.66 -13.94
CA ILE A 136 -4.84 0.78 -13.30
C ILE A 136 -5.53 -0.44 -12.66
N LEU A 137 -6.59 -0.22 -11.88
CA LEU A 137 -7.32 -1.32 -11.20
C LEU A 137 -7.96 -2.26 -12.23
N LYS A 138 -8.57 -1.70 -13.29
CA LYS A 138 -9.06 -2.48 -14.43
C LYS A 138 -7.95 -3.29 -15.12
N HIS A 139 -6.76 -2.73 -15.29
CA HIS A 139 -5.62 -3.44 -15.88
C HIS A 139 -5.20 -4.67 -15.07
N PHE A 140 -5.23 -4.59 -13.73
CA PHE A 140 -4.99 -5.75 -12.86
C PHE A 140 -6.08 -6.81 -13.04
N LEU A 141 -7.37 -6.43 -12.96
CA LEU A 141 -8.50 -7.34 -13.16
C LEU A 141 -8.45 -8.07 -14.53
N GLU A 142 -8.10 -7.34 -15.60
CA GLU A 142 -7.90 -7.95 -16.92
C GLU A 142 -6.71 -8.93 -16.94
N THR A 143 -5.62 -8.60 -16.27
CA THR A 143 -4.40 -9.44 -16.23
C THR A 143 -4.64 -10.74 -15.45
N ASP A 144 -5.27 -10.66 -14.28
CA ASP A 144 -5.63 -11.82 -13.45
C ASP A 144 -6.67 -12.73 -14.15
N SER A 145 -7.50 -12.17 -15.03
CA SER A 145 -8.40 -12.97 -15.88
C SER A 145 -7.65 -13.77 -16.94
N ARG A 146 -6.58 -13.21 -17.52
CA ARG A 146 -5.77 -13.85 -18.57
C ARG A 146 -4.91 -14.97 -17.99
N GLN A 147 -4.32 -14.78 -16.81
CA GLN A 147 -3.50 -15.79 -16.13
C GLN A 147 -4.34 -17.02 -15.71
N ARG A 148 -5.54 -16.80 -15.12
CA ARG A 148 -6.45 -17.91 -14.79
C ARG A 148 -6.88 -18.71 -16.02
N ASN A 149 -7.02 -18.07 -17.18
CA ASN A 149 -7.34 -18.74 -18.45
C ASN A 149 -6.16 -19.50 -19.07
N THR A 150 -4.91 -19.22 -18.69
CA THR A 150 -3.75 -20.06 -19.08
C THR A 150 -3.59 -21.26 -18.16
N ASP A 151 -3.85 -21.08 -16.87
CA ASP A 151 -3.69 -22.14 -15.85
C ASP A 151 -4.82 -23.17 -15.89
N SER A 152 -6.01 -22.78 -16.36
CA SER A 152 -7.15 -23.68 -16.61
C SER A 152 -6.93 -24.71 -17.72
N LYS A 153 -5.70 -24.81 -18.27
CA LYS A 153 -5.31 -25.84 -19.25
C LYS A 153 -4.69 -27.09 -18.62
N LEU A 154 -4.61 -27.17 -17.29
CA LEU A 154 -4.28 -28.40 -16.57
C LEU A 154 -5.47 -29.39 -16.69
N VAL A 155 -5.35 -30.36 -17.61
CA VAL A 155 -6.29 -31.48 -17.70
C VAL A 155 -6.08 -32.39 -16.49
N ILE A 156 -6.93 -32.25 -15.47
CA ILE A 156 -7.01 -33.21 -14.36
C ILE A 156 -8.02 -34.30 -14.78
N PRO A 157 -7.58 -35.52 -15.12
CA PRO A 157 -8.49 -36.64 -15.27
C PRO A 157 -9.03 -37.00 -13.88
N LEU A 158 -10.33 -36.78 -13.65
CA LEU A 158 -11.00 -37.16 -12.42
C LEU A 158 -10.96 -38.69 -12.29
N ASN A 159 -10.05 -39.22 -11.48
CA ASN A 159 -9.87 -40.66 -11.33
C ASN A 159 -11.02 -41.25 -10.50
N ALA A 160 -11.76 -42.19 -11.11
CA ALA A 160 -12.99 -42.74 -10.54
C ALA A 160 -12.83 -43.44 -9.17
N THR A 161 -11.59 -43.68 -8.74
CA THR A 161 -11.22 -44.30 -7.46
C THR A 161 -11.76 -43.54 -6.24
N MET A 162 -11.79 -42.21 -6.27
CA MET A 162 -12.10 -41.43 -5.05
C MET A 162 -13.58 -41.49 -4.64
N LEU A 163 -14.50 -41.72 -5.59
CA LEU A 163 -15.93 -41.85 -5.32
C LEU A 163 -16.26 -43.15 -4.56
N ALA A 164 -15.44 -44.19 -4.69
CA ALA A 164 -15.66 -45.48 -4.02
C ALA A 164 -15.47 -45.41 -2.48
N GLN A 165 -14.68 -44.47 -1.98
CA GLN A 165 -14.37 -44.35 -0.55
C GLN A 165 -15.41 -43.54 0.25
N ILE A 166 -16.30 -42.80 -0.42
CA ILE A 166 -17.35 -42.00 0.23
C ILE A 166 -18.55 -42.89 0.60
N ALA A 167 -18.82 -43.94 -0.19
CA ALA A 167 -19.95 -44.84 0.01
C ALA A 167 -19.82 -45.78 1.23
N THR A 168 -18.61 -46.02 1.74
CA THR A 168 -18.32 -47.04 2.76
C THR A 168 -18.48 -46.58 4.20
N ASN A 169 -18.52 -45.27 4.47
CA ASN A 169 -18.37 -44.72 5.83
C ASN A 169 -19.70 -44.37 6.53
N ALA A 170 -20.85 -44.68 5.90
CA ALA A 170 -22.17 -44.20 6.33
C ALA A 170 -22.93 -45.13 7.29
N THR A 171 -22.25 -45.97 8.08
CA THR A 171 -22.92 -46.97 8.97
C THR A 171 -22.25 -47.19 10.33
N THR A 172 -22.14 -46.15 11.18
CA THR A 172 -22.09 -46.33 12.64
C THR A 172 -22.91 -45.23 13.32
N SER A 173 -23.90 -45.63 14.12
CA SER A 173 -24.83 -44.70 14.79
C SER A 173 -24.37 -44.27 16.18
N ASN A 174 -24.84 -43.08 16.58
CA ASN A 174 -25.15 -42.57 17.93
C ASN A 174 -24.89 -43.54 19.13
N SER A 175 -24.42 -43.07 20.28
CA SER A 175 -25.18 -42.11 21.11
C SER A 175 -24.49 -41.75 22.45
N ALA A 176 -24.87 -40.60 23.01
CA ALA A 176 -24.94 -40.25 24.45
C ALA A 176 -23.62 -40.31 25.30
N GLN A 177 -23.54 -39.73 26.51
CA GLN A 177 -24.56 -39.05 27.34
C GLN A 177 -23.97 -37.85 28.13
N GLU A 178 -24.85 -37.09 28.79
CA GLU A 178 -24.62 -35.80 29.47
C GLU A 178 -24.53 -35.94 31.02
N THR A 179 -24.41 -34.80 31.72
CA THR A 179 -24.65 -34.53 33.17
C THR A 179 -23.50 -34.76 34.17
N ALA A 180 -23.34 -34.00 35.29
CA ALA A 180 -23.82 -32.65 35.68
C ALA A 180 -23.15 -32.20 37.03
N GLU A 181 -23.53 -31.01 37.53
CA GLU A 181 -23.67 -30.66 38.98
C GLU A 181 -22.38 -30.34 39.81
N VAL A 182 -22.44 -29.62 40.95
CA VAL A 182 -22.71 -28.16 41.19
C VAL A 182 -22.19 -27.73 42.59
N ALA A 183 -21.94 -26.43 42.82
CA ALA A 183 -21.70 -25.76 44.14
C ALA A 183 -20.39 -26.17 44.89
N SER A 184 -19.75 -25.37 45.78
CA SER A 184 -19.80 -23.95 46.21
C SER A 184 -18.43 -23.61 46.90
N SER A 185 -18.13 -22.53 47.65
CA SER A 185 -18.89 -21.43 48.29
C SER A 185 -18.00 -20.21 48.66
N SER A 186 -18.53 -19.29 49.48
CA SER A 186 -17.91 -18.11 50.13
C SER A 186 -16.69 -18.45 51.02
N THR A 187 -15.76 -17.54 51.41
CA THR A 187 -16.00 -16.29 52.20
C THR A 187 -14.90 -15.19 52.13
N THR A 188 -15.36 -13.93 52.24
CA THR A 188 -14.85 -12.75 52.99
C THR A 188 -13.64 -12.90 53.95
N LEU A 189 -12.85 -11.88 54.33
CA LEU A 189 -12.77 -10.41 54.08
C LEU A 189 -11.40 -9.89 54.63
N ASN A 190 -10.88 -8.74 54.17
CA ASN A 190 -10.10 -7.81 55.01
C ASN A 190 -9.90 -6.42 54.34
N ALA A 191 -9.42 -5.42 55.10
CA ALA A 191 -9.73 -4.01 54.85
C ALA A 191 -8.53 -3.04 54.63
N THR A 192 -8.76 -2.10 53.70
CA THR A 192 -8.32 -0.67 53.70
C THR A 192 -6.85 -0.31 53.95
N GLN A 193 -6.04 -0.15 52.88
CA GLN A 193 -4.93 0.83 52.88
C GLN A 193 -4.52 1.35 51.48
N GLU A 194 -5.47 1.72 50.60
CA GLU A 194 -5.18 2.35 49.30
C GLU A 194 -6.13 3.53 49.00
N ALA A 195 -5.58 4.69 48.61
CA ALA A 195 -6.35 5.87 48.20
C ALA A 195 -5.59 6.79 47.22
N ASN A 196 -4.31 7.09 47.47
CA ASN A 196 -3.53 8.06 46.68
C ASN A 196 -2.67 7.44 45.55
N VAL A 197 -2.63 6.11 45.43
CA VAL A 197 -2.09 5.43 44.23
C VAL A 197 -3.20 5.23 43.19
N THR A 198 -4.42 4.94 43.67
CA THR A 198 -5.58 4.56 42.88
C THR A 198 -6.03 5.66 41.91
N SER A 199 -6.08 6.93 42.31
CA SER A 199 -6.49 8.03 41.42
C SER A 199 -5.61 8.17 40.17
N ASN A 200 -4.30 8.01 40.33
CA ASN A 200 -3.33 8.14 39.24
C ASN A 200 -3.33 6.89 38.36
N ALA A 201 -3.43 5.70 38.95
CA ALA A 201 -3.56 4.44 38.21
C ALA A 201 -4.88 4.38 37.43
N THR A 202 -6.01 4.76 38.04
CA THR A 202 -7.32 4.84 37.39
C THR A 202 -7.33 5.88 36.29
N THR A 203 -6.76 7.08 36.49
CA THR A 203 -6.66 8.08 35.41
C THR A 203 -5.80 7.56 34.25
N GLN A 204 -4.60 7.01 34.50
CA GLN A 204 -3.76 6.48 33.43
C GLN A 204 -4.37 5.26 32.72
N ASN A 205 -5.10 4.41 33.44
CA ASN A 205 -5.78 3.26 32.84
C ASN A 205 -7.04 3.67 32.07
N ILE A 206 -7.76 4.70 32.51
CA ILE A 206 -8.84 5.32 31.72
C ILE A 206 -8.25 5.94 30.46
N THR A 207 -7.21 6.79 30.55
CA THR A 207 -6.58 7.41 29.37
C THR A 207 -6.08 6.34 28.39
N ARG A 208 -5.31 5.35 28.85
CA ARG A 208 -4.83 4.24 28.02
C ARG A 208 -5.97 3.40 27.42
N SER A 209 -7.04 3.16 28.18
CA SER A 209 -8.22 2.45 27.69
C SER A 209 -8.97 3.26 26.64
N THR A 210 -9.14 4.57 26.83
CA THR A 210 -9.78 5.45 25.84
C THR A 210 -8.91 5.64 24.60
N GLU A 211 -7.58 5.72 24.74
CA GLU A 211 -6.66 5.72 23.60
C GLU A 211 -6.75 4.40 22.82
N SER A 212 -6.78 3.26 23.51
CA SER A 212 -6.95 1.95 22.87
C SER A 212 -8.30 1.83 22.16
N ILE A 213 -9.39 2.27 22.79
CA ILE A 213 -10.74 2.26 22.20
C ILE A 213 -10.81 3.21 21.00
N ILE A 214 -10.24 4.40 21.07
CA ILE A 214 -10.21 5.35 19.94
C ILE A 214 -9.37 4.80 18.78
N ILE A 215 -8.25 4.12 19.05
CA ILE A 215 -7.45 3.44 18.03
C ILE A 215 -8.25 2.28 17.41
N GLU A 216 -9.00 1.53 18.22
CA GLU A 216 -9.84 0.41 17.77
C GLU A 216 -11.05 0.89 16.94
N GLU A 217 -11.75 1.94 17.36
CA GLU A 217 -12.80 2.59 16.55
C GLU A 217 -12.26 3.21 15.26
N VAL A 218 -11.12 3.90 15.28
CA VAL A 218 -10.53 4.50 14.07
C VAL A 218 -10.06 3.42 13.09
N THR A 219 -9.49 2.32 13.58
CA THR A 219 -9.12 1.18 12.72
C THR A 219 -10.37 0.45 12.19
N LEU A 220 -11.42 0.27 12.99
CA LEU A 220 -12.71 -0.26 12.53
C LEU A 220 -13.39 0.65 11.48
N ILE A 221 -13.30 1.97 11.61
CA ILE A 221 -13.80 2.93 10.61
C ILE A 221 -13.00 2.81 9.31
N SER A 222 -11.66 2.73 9.37
CA SER A 222 -10.82 2.51 8.18
C SER A 222 -11.15 1.16 7.51
N LEU A 223 -11.24 0.09 8.29
CA LEU A 223 -11.67 -1.23 7.80
C LEU A 223 -13.05 -1.18 7.15
N LYS A 224 -13.98 -0.39 7.68
CA LYS A 224 -15.33 -0.23 7.09
C LYS A 224 -15.29 0.59 5.80
N GLU A 225 -14.47 1.63 5.70
CA GLU A 225 -14.25 2.34 4.42
C GLU A 225 -13.58 1.44 3.37
N ASP A 226 -12.55 0.67 3.75
CA ASP A 226 -11.83 -0.20 2.83
C ASP A 226 -12.68 -1.43 2.42
N ILE A 227 -13.51 -2.01 3.31
CA ILE A 227 -14.51 -3.03 2.96
C ILE A 227 -15.58 -2.45 2.02
N GLN A 228 -16.09 -1.25 2.29
CA GLN A 228 -17.08 -0.61 1.41
C GLN A 228 -16.50 -0.30 0.03
N PHE A 229 -15.21 0.08 -0.04
CA PHE A 229 -14.47 0.27 -1.28
C PHE A 229 -14.32 -1.06 -2.05
N LEU A 230 -13.83 -2.13 -1.40
CA LEU A 230 -13.69 -3.45 -2.00
C LEU A 230 -15.03 -4.03 -2.48
N PHE A 231 -16.12 -3.80 -1.75
CA PHE A 231 -17.46 -4.23 -2.15
C PHE A 231 -17.93 -3.49 -3.41
N GLN A 232 -17.73 -2.17 -3.47
CA GLN A 232 -18.12 -1.38 -4.63
C GLN A 232 -17.22 -1.61 -5.86
N GLU A 233 -15.96 -2.00 -5.64
CA GLU A 233 -15.04 -2.47 -6.68
C GLU A 233 -15.45 -3.86 -7.20
N TYR A 234 -15.89 -4.76 -6.32
CA TYR A 234 -16.47 -6.05 -6.69
C TYR A 234 -17.78 -5.90 -7.49
N GLU A 235 -18.69 -5.02 -7.09
CA GLU A 235 -19.92 -4.72 -7.83
C GLU A 235 -19.62 -4.21 -9.25
N GLN A 236 -18.70 -3.24 -9.40
CA GLN A 236 -18.31 -2.72 -10.72
C GLN A 236 -17.61 -3.79 -11.57
N SER A 237 -16.74 -4.62 -10.98
CA SER A 237 -16.11 -5.74 -11.68
C SER A 237 -17.14 -6.79 -12.13
N SER A 238 -18.16 -7.05 -11.32
CA SER A 238 -19.26 -7.97 -11.63
C SER A 238 -20.13 -7.44 -12.78
N GLU A 239 -20.51 -6.16 -12.74
CA GLU A 239 -21.31 -5.54 -13.80
C GLU A 239 -20.57 -5.52 -15.15
N ILE A 240 -19.28 -5.16 -15.16
CA ILE A 240 -18.43 -5.20 -16.36
C ILE A 240 -18.34 -6.62 -16.93
N TYR A 241 -18.21 -7.63 -16.08
CA TYR A 241 -18.17 -9.05 -16.49
C TYR A 241 -19.50 -9.49 -17.12
N CYS A 242 -20.64 -9.16 -16.49
CA CYS A 242 -21.97 -9.43 -17.05
C CYS A 242 -22.20 -8.73 -18.40
N GLN A 243 -21.80 -7.45 -18.54
CA GLN A 243 -21.88 -6.73 -19.80
C GLN A 243 -20.99 -7.35 -20.90
N GLN A 244 -19.84 -7.93 -20.55
CA GLN A 244 -18.97 -8.61 -21.51
C GLN A 244 -19.51 -9.98 -21.95
N ILE A 245 -20.16 -10.74 -21.06
CA ILE A 245 -20.89 -11.96 -21.44
C ILE A 245 -22.03 -11.60 -22.41
N MET A 246 -22.86 -10.62 -22.06
CA MET A 246 -23.99 -10.19 -22.89
C MET A 246 -23.57 -9.80 -24.33
N LYS A 247 -22.42 -9.12 -24.47
CA LYS A 247 -21.84 -8.78 -25.79
C LYS A 247 -21.29 -9.98 -26.57
N ASN A 248 -20.84 -11.02 -25.87
CA ASN A 248 -20.28 -12.23 -26.48
C ASN A 248 -21.36 -13.25 -26.89
N THR A 249 -22.53 -13.26 -26.22
CA THR A 249 -23.64 -14.18 -26.51
C THR A 249 -24.61 -13.63 -27.58
N ALA A 250 -24.52 -12.35 -27.93
CA ALA A 250 -25.37 -11.68 -28.93
C ALA A 250 -24.78 -11.67 -30.35
N LYS A 251 -23.99 -12.70 -30.72
CA LYS A 251 -23.17 -12.72 -31.94
C LYS A 251 -23.03 -14.12 -32.53
#